data_AF-A0A7C1UYP3-F1
#
_entry.id   AF-A0A7C1UYP3-F1
#
_cell.length_a   1.000
_cell.length_b   1.000
_cell.length_c   1.000
_cell.angle_alpha   90.00
_cell.angle_beta   90.00
_cell.angle_gamma   90.00
#
_symmetry.space_group_name_H-M   'P 1'
#
loop_
_entity.id
_entity.type
_entity.pdbx_description
1 polymer ?
#
loop_
_entity_poly.entity_id
_entity_poly.type
_entity_poly.pdbx_seq_one_letter_code
_entity_poly.pdbx_strand_id
1 'polypeptide(L)'
;MSYKKRFKPGRKREKWTDILPRYLTFISHMRPILRETRRIIIDLDADLLLDIEILDKIRQEEEKRNIRKVRALSEFSAMYRSNVYEIIKDFIIKYREEIPIIDIKDYIVEFIHESVDALNVLQHITNPDEFKLESTYLFQLVKFIEDKLFPRGSNLKIIYKKLLEHSPEFYECQRHLLQSHTYYREKLERPDNFEIPGISPKVYQIINNITSLYNLDPNFGVFPEKNNYEIPMILKNDVFLPYIDAIANAEEEAIEKLAERFGLRIIDEIFLAPQKDFVEILLENNYLRENKQSDGMIRLLPQFSNETLIIFYLTLASQRRGFLSKELINWVSMNFAFIIYMGILKWKLSDENIFYAIFKDLQTNEKILPYLMKLICFPNYLALDKMKIRDSVQYRKEIFNFIGSQIDNIKDFIIEISIFCKKFETRNE
;
A
#
# COMPACT_ATOMS: atom_id res chain seq x y z
N MET A 1 -38.91 26.14 26.25
CA MET A 1 -38.01 26.36 25.09
C MET A 1 -37.39 25.02 24.70
N SER A 2 -37.79 24.47 23.55
CA SER A 2 -37.32 23.17 23.05
C SER A 2 -35.97 23.31 22.34
N TYR A 3 -34.89 22.82 22.94
CA TYR A 3 -33.60 22.66 22.28
C TYR A 3 -33.69 21.53 21.24
N LYS A 4 -34.05 21.87 20.00
CA LYS A 4 -33.83 20.99 18.84
C LYS A 4 -32.32 20.87 18.63
N LYS A 5 -31.72 19.77 19.08
CA LYS A 5 -30.39 19.33 18.65
C LYS A 5 -30.40 19.26 17.13
N ARG A 6 -29.70 20.20 16.47
CA ARG A 6 -29.39 20.10 15.04
C ARG A 6 -28.50 18.89 14.85
N PHE A 7 -29.07 17.77 14.40
CA PHE A 7 -28.30 16.69 13.82
C PHE A 7 -27.51 17.26 12.65
N LYS A 8 -26.17 17.29 12.77
CA LYS A 8 -25.32 17.50 11.59
C LYS A 8 -25.64 16.34 10.64
N PRO A 9 -26.03 16.61 9.38
CA PRO A 9 -26.20 15.53 8.42
C PRO A 9 -24.86 14.78 8.33
N GLY A 10 -24.91 13.46 8.50
CA GLY A 10 -23.73 12.61 8.33
C GLY A 10 -23.08 12.90 6.97
N ARG A 11 -21.74 12.86 6.89
CA ARG A 11 -21.03 13.04 5.62
C ARG A 11 -21.65 12.10 4.57
N LYS A 12 -22.16 12.65 3.47
CA LYS A 12 -22.62 11.84 2.33
C LYS A 12 -21.48 10.92 1.90
N ARG A 13 -21.76 9.63 1.69
CA ARG A 13 -20.79 8.68 1.13
C ARG A 13 -20.34 9.20 -0.23
N GLU A 14 -19.04 9.47 -0.39
CA GLU A 14 -18.47 9.88 -1.68
C GLU A 14 -18.73 8.80 -2.73
N LYS A 15 -19.18 9.18 -3.92
CA LYS A 15 -19.41 8.28 -5.05
C LYS A 15 -18.20 8.28 -5.98
N TRP A 16 -18.13 7.27 -6.85
CA TRP A 16 -17.10 7.17 -7.88
C TRP A 16 -17.05 8.44 -8.76
N THR A 17 -18.24 8.92 -9.13
CA THR A 17 -18.47 10.15 -9.89
C THR A 17 -17.93 11.42 -9.22
N ASP A 18 -17.69 11.40 -7.90
CA ASP A 18 -17.13 12.54 -7.17
C ASP A 18 -15.60 12.49 -7.12
N ILE A 19 -15.02 11.29 -7.15
CA ILE A 19 -13.60 11.03 -6.89
C ILE A 19 -12.82 10.91 -8.19
N LEU A 20 -13.34 10.17 -9.17
CA LEU A 20 -12.66 9.93 -10.44
C LEU A 20 -12.34 11.25 -11.18
N PRO A 21 -13.25 12.23 -11.31
CA PRO A 21 -12.90 13.50 -11.94
C PRO A 21 -11.71 14.20 -11.26
N ARG A 22 -11.61 14.14 -9.93
CA ARG A 22 -10.51 14.75 -9.17
C ARG A 22 -9.17 14.04 -9.41
N TYR A 23 -9.20 12.72 -9.54
CA TYR A 23 -8.04 11.92 -9.95
C TYR A 23 -7.59 12.32 -11.37
N LEU A 24 -8.54 12.43 -12.30
CA LEU A 24 -8.25 12.72 -13.71
C LEU A 24 -7.82 14.16 -13.96
N THR A 25 -8.24 15.14 -13.13
CA THR A 25 -7.92 16.56 -13.33
C THR A 25 -6.44 16.78 -13.64
N PHE A 26 -5.54 16.34 -12.76
CA PHE A 26 -4.11 16.62 -12.92
C PHE A 26 -3.48 15.88 -14.10
N ILE A 27 -3.84 14.60 -14.30
CA ILE A 27 -3.39 13.78 -15.43
C ILE A 27 -3.81 14.43 -16.76
N SER A 28 -5.04 14.95 -16.82
CA SER A 28 -5.59 15.61 -18.01
C SER A 28 -4.92 16.94 -18.35
N HIS A 29 -4.19 17.54 -17.42
CA HIS A 29 -3.37 18.75 -17.64
C HIS A 29 -1.93 18.43 -18.04
N MET A 30 -1.33 17.38 -17.46
CA MET A 30 0.05 16.97 -17.78
C MET A 30 0.18 16.48 -19.22
N ARG A 31 -0.80 15.68 -19.69
CA ARG A 31 -0.75 15.01 -21.00
C ARG A 31 -0.71 16.00 -22.18
N PRO A 32 -1.57 17.04 -22.26
CA PRO A 32 -1.48 18.04 -23.33
C PRO A 32 -0.13 18.75 -23.36
N ILE A 33 0.44 19.09 -22.20
CA ILE A 33 1.73 19.78 -22.12
C ILE A 33 2.82 18.93 -22.76
N LEU A 34 2.94 17.66 -22.36
CA LEU A 34 3.93 16.77 -22.95
C LEU A 34 3.70 16.54 -24.45
N ARG A 35 2.45 16.43 -24.90
CA ARG A 35 2.14 16.29 -26.34
C ARG A 35 2.53 17.52 -27.16
N GLU A 36 2.25 18.71 -26.63
CA GLU A 36 2.62 19.99 -27.25
C GLU A 36 4.14 20.14 -27.30
N THR A 37 4.83 19.90 -26.17
CA THR A 37 6.29 19.91 -26.12
C THR A 37 6.89 18.93 -27.12
N ARG A 38 6.39 17.68 -27.19
CA ARG A 38 6.87 16.70 -28.17
C ARG A 38 6.78 17.22 -29.60
N ARG A 39 5.62 17.79 -29.96
CA ARG A 39 5.41 18.34 -31.31
C ARG A 39 6.39 19.47 -31.61
N ILE A 40 6.57 20.39 -30.66
CA ILE A 40 7.49 21.52 -30.82
C ILE A 40 8.92 21.04 -30.99
N ILE A 41 9.37 20.09 -30.16
CA ILE A 41 10.73 19.54 -30.26
C ILE A 41 10.93 18.81 -31.60
N ILE A 42 9.95 18.03 -32.07
CA ILE A 42 10.00 17.39 -33.40
C ILE A 42 10.18 18.43 -34.50
N ASP A 43 9.41 19.52 -34.46
CA ASP A 43 9.41 20.57 -35.49
C ASP A 43 10.64 21.50 -35.41
N LEU A 44 11.41 21.48 -34.31
CA LEU A 44 12.58 22.32 -34.10
C LEU A 44 13.83 21.73 -34.75
N ASP A 45 14.62 22.52 -35.46
CA ASP A 45 15.93 22.08 -35.96
C ASP A 45 16.85 21.68 -34.81
N ALA A 46 17.57 20.56 -34.97
CA ALA A 46 18.37 19.99 -33.88
C ALA A 46 19.45 20.97 -33.37
N ASP A 47 20.06 21.75 -34.26
CA ASP A 47 21.07 22.75 -33.88
C ASP A 47 20.51 23.87 -33.00
N LEU A 48 19.20 24.17 -33.10
CA LEU A 48 18.55 25.17 -32.25
C LEU A 48 18.31 24.69 -30.82
N LEU A 49 18.44 23.38 -30.55
CA LEU A 49 18.38 22.83 -29.18
C LEU A 49 19.63 23.19 -28.35
N LEU A 50 20.74 23.54 -29.00
CA LEU A 50 21.95 23.98 -28.30
C LEU A 50 21.79 25.37 -27.66
N ASP A 51 20.89 26.19 -28.20
CA ASP A 51 20.58 27.51 -27.66
C ASP A 51 19.47 27.43 -26.63
N ILE A 52 19.87 27.44 -25.35
CA ILE A 52 18.97 27.41 -24.21
C ILE A 52 17.99 28.59 -24.22
N GLU A 53 18.37 29.74 -24.77
CA GLU A 53 17.48 30.90 -24.86
C GLU A 53 16.29 30.65 -25.80
N ILE A 54 16.47 29.82 -26.83
CA ILE A 54 15.38 29.43 -27.74
C ILE A 54 14.36 28.59 -26.98
N LEU A 55 14.80 27.62 -26.18
CA LEU A 55 13.91 26.82 -25.34
C LEU A 55 13.16 27.68 -24.32
N ASP A 56 13.81 28.68 -23.72
CA ASP A 56 13.14 29.61 -22.80
C ASP A 56 12.13 30.52 -23.51
N LYS A 57 12.42 30.99 -24.72
CA LYS A 57 11.47 31.78 -25.53
C LYS A 57 10.23 30.94 -25.89
N ILE A 58 10.44 29.71 -26.35
CA ILE A 58 9.37 28.76 -26.68
C ILE A 58 8.48 28.52 -25.45
N ARG A 59 9.08 28.20 -24.30
CA ARG A 59 8.35 28.00 -23.04
C ARG A 59 7.50 29.21 -22.67
N GLN A 60 8.07 30.41 -22.73
CA GLN A 60 7.35 31.66 -22.40
C GLN A 60 6.19 31.93 -23.37
N GLU A 61 6.33 31.61 -24.65
CA GLU A 61 5.24 31.72 -25.62
C GLU A 61 4.10 30.74 -25.33
N GLU A 62 4.42 29.50 -24.98
CA GLU A 62 3.42 28.48 -24.62
C GLU A 62 2.68 28.83 -23.33
N GLU A 63 3.36 29.39 -22.33
CA GLU A 63 2.74 29.88 -21.10
C GLU A 63 1.74 31.00 -21.41
N LYS A 64 2.10 31.95 -22.28
CA LYS A 64 1.22 33.06 -22.69
C LYS A 64 -0.05 32.58 -23.42
N ARG A 65 0.03 31.53 -24.24
CA ARG A 65 -1.11 30.98 -25.00
C ARG A 65 -2.19 30.33 -24.09
N ASN A 66 -1.83 29.91 -22.88
CA ASN A 66 -2.68 29.10 -22.00
C ASN A 66 -3.35 29.84 -20.82
N ILE A 67 -3.18 31.16 -20.68
CA ILE A 67 -3.64 31.96 -19.51
C ILE A 67 -5.19 32.08 -19.41
N ARG A 68 -5.97 31.55 -20.35
CA ARG A 68 -7.44 31.62 -20.33
C ARG A 68 -8.11 30.38 -19.71
N LYS A 69 -7.91 30.11 -18.41
CA LYS A 69 -8.81 29.33 -17.50
C LYS A 69 -8.27 29.27 -16.05
N VAL A 70 -9.18 29.07 -15.08
CA VAL A 70 -9.04 28.97 -13.60
C VAL A 70 -7.62 29.03 -13.00
N ARG A 71 -7.37 30.06 -12.17
CA ARG A 71 -6.05 30.48 -11.60
C ARG A 71 -5.20 29.38 -10.94
N ALA A 72 -5.80 28.45 -10.19
CA ALA A 72 -5.04 27.39 -9.51
C ALA A 72 -4.58 26.26 -10.45
N LEU A 73 -5.35 25.97 -11.51
CA LEU A 73 -4.96 24.98 -12.52
C LEU A 73 -3.94 25.55 -13.50
N SER A 74 -3.98 26.86 -13.75
CA SER A 74 -2.95 27.55 -14.53
C SER A 74 -1.60 27.55 -13.81
N GLU A 75 -1.56 27.68 -12.48
CA GLU A 75 -0.32 27.63 -11.69
C GLU A 75 0.35 26.24 -11.77
N PHE A 76 -0.41 25.16 -11.56
CA PHE A 76 0.12 23.80 -11.71
C PHE A 76 0.60 23.53 -13.14
N SER A 77 -0.16 23.96 -14.15
CA SER A 77 0.21 23.77 -15.55
C SER A 77 1.48 24.55 -15.95
N ALA A 78 1.63 25.78 -15.45
CA ALA A 78 2.83 26.59 -15.67
C ALA A 78 4.06 25.97 -15.00
N MET A 79 3.94 25.60 -13.72
CA MET A 79 4.98 24.90 -12.98
C MET A 79 5.40 23.60 -13.65
N TYR A 80 4.43 22.77 -14.05
CA TYR A 80 4.70 21.50 -14.74
C TYR A 80 5.43 21.72 -16.07
N ARG A 81 4.98 22.69 -16.89
CA ARG A 81 5.66 23.06 -18.13
C ARG A 81 7.09 23.51 -17.88
N SER A 82 7.30 24.37 -16.88
CA SER A 82 8.64 24.80 -16.48
C SER A 82 9.53 23.59 -16.17
N ASN A 83 9.05 22.66 -15.36
CA ASN A 83 9.81 21.46 -15.00
C ASN A 83 10.17 20.60 -16.22
N VAL A 84 9.25 20.44 -17.18
CA VAL A 84 9.51 19.68 -18.43
C VAL A 84 10.67 20.32 -19.20
N TYR A 85 10.62 21.63 -19.40
CA TYR A 85 11.67 22.34 -20.15
C TYR A 85 13.01 22.40 -19.40
N GLU A 86 13.00 22.55 -18.07
CA GLU A 86 14.24 22.46 -17.28
C GLU A 86 14.90 21.08 -17.41
N ILE A 87 14.13 19.99 -17.34
CA ILE A 87 14.67 18.64 -17.52
C ILE A 87 15.27 18.43 -18.91
N ILE A 88 14.61 18.94 -19.95
CA ILE A 88 15.15 18.89 -21.32
C ILE A 88 16.47 19.66 -21.39
N LYS A 89 16.54 20.87 -20.82
CA LYS A 89 17.75 21.68 -20.78
C LYS A 89 18.89 20.97 -20.06
N ASP A 90 18.61 20.42 -18.87
CA ASP A 90 19.61 19.69 -18.07
C ASP A 90 20.15 18.47 -18.84
N PHE A 91 19.28 17.74 -19.54
CA PHE A 91 19.69 16.62 -20.39
C PHE A 91 20.59 17.06 -21.54
N ILE A 92 20.23 18.12 -22.26
CA ILE A 92 21.04 18.67 -23.35
C ILE A 92 22.41 19.12 -22.83
N ILE A 93 22.45 19.91 -21.75
CA ILE A 93 23.71 20.40 -21.16
C ILE A 93 24.62 19.23 -20.78
N LYS A 94 24.04 18.19 -20.20
CA LYS A 94 24.78 17.01 -19.73
C LYS A 94 25.38 16.19 -20.88
N TYR A 95 24.64 16.00 -21.98
CA TYR A 95 25.01 15.04 -23.03
C TYR A 95 25.48 15.65 -24.35
N ARG A 96 25.36 16.97 -24.56
CA ARG A 96 25.74 17.64 -25.82
C ARG A 96 27.19 17.47 -26.24
N GLU A 97 28.08 17.12 -25.31
CA GLU A 97 29.50 16.85 -25.59
C GLU A 97 29.79 15.36 -25.83
N GLU A 98 28.87 14.48 -25.45
CA GLU A 98 29.04 13.02 -25.50
C GLU A 98 28.28 12.38 -26.68
N ILE A 99 27.14 12.96 -27.06
CA ILE A 99 26.20 12.38 -28.03
C ILE A 99 25.85 13.43 -29.10
N PRO A 100 25.70 13.04 -30.39
CA PRO A 100 25.20 13.93 -31.43
C PRO A 100 23.87 14.58 -31.08
N ILE A 101 23.70 15.86 -31.42
CA ILE A 101 22.50 16.64 -31.06
C ILE A 101 21.21 16.07 -31.66
N ILE A 102 21.29 15.40 -32.82
CA ILE A 102 20.16 14.72 -33.45
C ILE A 102 19.69 13.54 -32.59
N ASP A 103 20.61 12.77 -32.02
CA ASP A 103 20.28 11.63 -31.16
C ASP A 103 19.71 12.13 -29.84
N ILE A 104 20.25 13.22 -29.27
CA ILE A 104 19.70 13.88 -28.07
C ILE A 104 18.24 14.30 -28.32
N LYS A 105 17.96 14.91 -29.47
CA LYS A 105 16.60 15.27 -29.88
C LYS A 105 15.69 14.04 -29.95
N ASP A 106 16.15 12.98 -30.60
CA ASP A 106 15.37 11.74 -30.76
C ASP A 106 15.07 11.09 -29.41
N TYR A 107 16.05 11.02 -28.50
CA TYR A 107 15.87 10.57 -27.12
C TYR A 107 14.82 11.40 -26.38
N ILE A 108 14.88 12.73 -26.45
CA ILE A 108 13.88 13.60 -25.82
C ILE A 108 12.48 13.28 -26.37
N VAL A 109 12.33 13.15 -27.69
CA VAL A 109 11.05 12.85 -28.33
C VAL A 109 10.50 11.48 -27.92
N GLU A 110 11.36 10.48 -27.81
CA GLU A 110 11.02 9.13 -27.34
C GLU A 110 10.62 9.14 -25.86
N PHE A 111 11.42 9.76 -24.99
CA PHE A 111 11.12 9.85 -23.56
C PHE A 111 9.81 10.61 -23.28
N ILE A 112 9.49 11.65 -24.07
CA ILE A 112 8.19 12.32 -23.98
C ILE A 112 7.07 11.38 -24.46
N HIS A 113 7.30 10.60 -25.53
CA HIS A 113 6.30 9.64 -26.02
C HIS A 113 5.94 8.60 -24.96
N GLU A 114 6.95 7.98 -24.34
CA GLU A 114 6.77 7.03 -23.22
C GLU A 114 5.99 7.68 -22.06
N SER A 115 6.33 8.92 -21.71
CA SER A 115 5.66 9.70 -20.66
C SER A 115 4.18 9.96 -20.97
N VAL A 116 3.87 10.25 -22.23
CA VAL A 116 2.48 10.40 -22.70
C VAL A 116 1.73 9.07 -22.62
N ASP A 117 2.37 7.95 -22.92
CA ASP A 117 1.75 6.63 -22.85
C ASP A 117 1.49 6.17 -21.42
N ALA A 118 2.42 6.43 -20.50
CA ALA A 118 2.19 6.25 -19.07
C ALA A 118 0.96 7.05 -18.59
N LEU A 119 0.85 8.32 -18.97
CA LEU A 119 -0.32 9.15 -18.67
C LEU A 119 -1.60 8.64 -19.34
N ASN A 120 -1.52 8.09 -20.55
CA ASN A 120 -2.67 7.48 -21.23
C ASN A 120 -3.22 6.31 -20.41
N VAL A 121 -2.35 5.42 -19.91
CA VAL A 121 -2.75 4.30 -19.05
C VAL A 121 -3.36 4.80 -17.75
N LEU A 122 -2.70 5.73 -17.06
CA LEU A 122 -3.20 6.30 -15.80
C LEU A 122 -4.56 7.00 -15.99
N GLN A 123 -4.76 7.70 -17.10
CA GLN A 123 -6.04 8.34 -17.42
C GLN A 123 -7.18 7.34 -17.63
N HIS A 124 -6.88 6.15 -18.18
CA HIS A 124 -7.85 5.10 -18.48
C HIS A 124 -7.70 3.88 -17.58
N ILE A 125 -7.19 4.09 -16.36
CA ILE A 125 -6.95 3.00 -15.42
C ILE A 125 -8.27 2.29 -15.03
N THR A 126 -9.41 2.96 -15.19
CA THR A 126 -10.72 2.46 -14.80
C THR A 126 -11.85 3.05 -15.66
N ASN A 127 -13.05 2.46 -15.58
CA ASN A 127 -14.26 2.92 -16.27
C ASN A 127 -15.19 3.68 -15.29
N PRO A 128 -15.59 4.94 -15.55
CA PRO A 128 -16.55 5.69 -14.73
C PRO A 128 -17.89 4.99 -14.53
N ASP A 129 -18.35 4.22 -15.53
CA ASP A 129 -19.68 3.60 -15.54
C ASP A 129 -19.67 2.18 -14.94
N GLU A 130 -18.51 1.71 -14.46
CA GLU A 130 -18.27 0.34 -13.94
C GLU A 130 -18.66 -0.80 -14.91
N PHE A 131 -19.07 -0.47 -16.14
CA PHE A 131 -19.36 -1.45 -17.18
C PHE A 131 -18.07 -2.15 -17.61
N LYS A 132 -18.05 -3.48 -17.57
CA LYS A 132 -16.84 -4.30 -17.76
C LYS A 132 -15.71 -3.92 -16.79
N LEU A 133 -16.05 -3.61 -15.53
CA LEU A 133 -15.08 -3.31 -14.47
C LEU A 133 -13.90 -4.29 -14.44
N GLU A 134 -14.19 -5.57 -14.63
CA GLU A 134 -13.20 -6.66 -14.59
C GLU A 134 -12.12 -6.51 -15.66
N SER A 135 -12.40 -5.88 -16.81
CA SER A 135 -11.39 -5.65 -17.84
C SER A 135 -10.58 -4.38 -17.63
N THR A 136 -10.82 -3.62 -16.55
CA THR A 136 -10.08 -2.39 -16.29
C THR A 136 -8.72 -2.68 -15.64
N TYR A 137 -7.70 -1.87 -15.96
CA TYR A 137 -6.37 -1.98 -15.36
C TYR A 137 -6.43 -1.95 -13.84
N LEU A 138 -7.20 -1.02 -13.26
CA LEU A 138 -7.32 -0.87 -11.81
C LEU A 138 -7.86 -2.12 -11.15
N PHE A 139 -8.87 -2.77 -11.76
CA PHE A 139 -9.45 -3.98 -11.19
C PHE A 139 -8.46 -5.13 -11.24
N GLN A 140 -7.88 -5.38 -12.41
CA GLN A 140 -6.91 -6.46 -12.60
C GLN A 140 -5.69 -6.31 -11.70
N LEU A 141 -5.16 -5.08 -11.58
CA LEU A 141 -4.02 -4.79 -10.72
C LEU A 141 -4.38 -4.93 -9.24
N VAL A 142 -5.53 -4.41 -8.80
CA VAL A 142 -5.97 -4.61 -7.41
C VAL A 142 -6.14 -6.09 -7.11
N LYS A 143 -6.76 -6.88 -7.99
CA LYS A 143 -6.96 -8.32 -7.76
C LYS A 143 -5.65 -9.09 -7.75
N PHE A 144 -4.72 -8.74 -8.63
CA PHE A 144 -3.38 -9.32 -8.64
C PHE A 144 -2.61 -9.03 -7.34
N ILE A 145 -2.65 -7.80 -6.84
CA ILE A 145 -1.99 -7.44 -5.58
C ILE A 145 -2.71 -8.07 -4.38
N GLU A 146 -4.04 -8.03 -4.40
CA GLU A 146 -4.91 -8.57 -3.35
C GLU A 146 -4.64 -10.05 -3.12
N ASP A 147 -4.50 -10.84 -4.19
CA ASP A 147 -4.27 -12.28 -4.08
C ASP A 147 -2.95 -12.64 -3.35
N LYS A 148 -1.90 -11.83 -3.55
CA LYS A 148 -0.57 -12.08 -2.97
C LYS A 148 -0.36 -11.49 -1.59
N LEU A 149 -0.81 -10.26 -1.39
CA LEU A 149 -0.44 -9.48 -0.21
C LEU A 149 -1.56 -9.32 0.81
N PHE A 150 -2.82 -9.38 0.38
CA PHE A 150 -3.95 -9.10 1.27
C PHE A 150 -5.23 -9.80 0.81
N PRO A 151 -5.31 -11.15 0.76
CA PRO A 151 -6.38 -11.86 0.06
C PRO A 151 -7.72 -11.78 0.79
N ARG A 152 -8.81 -11.55 0.07
CA ARG A 152 -10.17 -11.53 0.65
C ARG A 152 -10.72 -12.94 0.81
N GLY A 153 -11.36 -13.20 1.94
CA GLY A 153 -12.09 -14.44 2.18
C GLY A 153 -12.82 -14.43 3.51
N SER A 154 -13.69 -15.42 3.71
CA SER A 154 -14.35 -15.67 5.00
C SER A 154 -13.64 -16.75 5.82
N ASN A 155 -12.77 -17.57 5.21
CA ASN A 155 -12.10 -18.69 5.86
C ASN A 155 -10.63 -18.36 6.14
N LEU A 156 -10.24 -18.38 7.42
CA LEU A 156 -8.88 -18.08 7.87
C LEU A 156 -7.83 -19.00 7.24
N LYS A 157 -8.08 -20.32 7.16
CA LYS A 157 -7.13 -21.29 6.61
C LYS A 157 -6.84 -21.03 5.13
N ILE A 158 -7.88 -20.70 4.36
CA ILE A 158 -7.74 -20.41 2.92
C ILE A 158 -6.91 -19.13 2.71
N ILE A 159 -7.19 -18.08 3.49
CA ILE A 159 -6.44 -16.82 3.43
C ILE A 159 -4.98 -17.06 3.85
N TYR A 160 -4.76 -17.78 4.95
CA TYR A 160 -3.43 -18.08 5.48
C TYR A 160 -2.60 -18.85 4.46
N LYS A 161 -3.18 -19.89 3.84
CA LYS A 161 -2.50 -20.69 2.82
C LYS A 161 -2.09 -19.85 1.61
N LYS A 162 -2.95 -18.95 1.12
CA LYS A 162 -2.63 -18.04 0.02
C LYS A 162 -1.47 -17.11 0.38
N LEU A 163 -1.51 -16.52 1.57
CA LEU A 163 -0.42 -15.66 2.04
C LEU A 163 0.89 -16.44 2.17
N LEU A 164 0.83 -17.65 2.73
CA LEU A 164 1.99 -18.52 2.90
C LEU A 164 2.60 -18.97 1.57
N GLU A 165 1.78 -19.26 0.56
CA GLU A 165 2.25 -19.60 -0.80
C GLU A 165 3.12 -18.50 -1.41
N HIS A 166 2.84 -17.24 -1.07
CA HIS A 166 3.56 -16.08 -1.57
C HIS A 166 4.63 -15.52 -0.61
N SER A 167 4.72 -16.02 0.64
CA SER A 167 5.67 -15.48 1.61
C SER A 167 7.15 -15.67 1.23
N PRO A 168 7.58 -16.77 0.56
CA PRO A 168 8.99 -16.93 0.20
C PRO A 168 9.56 -15.76 -0.62
N GLU A 169 8.72 -15.14 -1.45
CA GLU A 169 9.10 -14.00 -2.29
C GLU A 169 8.64 -12.66 -1.71
N PHE A 170 7.50 -12.64 -1.01
CA PHE A 170 6.80 -11.40 -0.63
C PHE A 170 6.60 -11.22 0.87
N TYR A 171 7.27 -11.99 1.72
CA TYR A 171 7.14 -11.87 3.18
C TYR A 171 7.40 -10.44 3.67
N GLU A 172 8.42 -9.76 3.13
CA GLU A 172 8.71 -8.37 3.52
C GLU A 172 7.62 -7.40 3.07
N CYS A 173 7.02 -7.60 1.89
CA CYS A 173 5.83 -6.85 1.46
C CYS A 173 4.64 -7.09 2.41
N GLN A 174 4.37 -8.36 2.74
CA GLN A 174 3.28 -8.78 3.60
C GLN A 174 3.44 -8.22 5.03
N ARG A 175 4.65 -8.28 5.57
CA ARG A 175 5.02 -7.67 6.86
C ARG A 175 4.85 -6.16 6.81
N HIS A 176 5.33 -5.52 5.75
CA HIS A 176 5.24 -4.07 5.56
C HIS A 176 3.80 -3.56 5.58
N LEU A 177 2.83 -4.32 5.04
CA LEU A 177 1.41 -3.95 5.08
C LEU A 177 0.86 -3.82 6.50
N LEU A 178 1.44 -4.48 7.50
CA LEU A 178 1.03 -4.36 8.89
C LEU A 178 1.78 -3.27 9.65
N GLN A 179 2.91 -2.77 9.18
CA GLN A 179 3.77 -1.84 9.93
C GLN A 179 3.44 -0.37 9.63
N SER A 180 2.25 0.09 10.05
CA SER A 180 1.88 1.51 9.90
C SER A 180 2.76 2.41 10.79
N HIS A 181 3.57 3.28 10.19
CA HIS A 181 4.51 4.16 10.90
C HIS A 181 3.89 5.45 11.49
N THR A 182 2.62 5.74 11.19
CA THR A 182 1.95 6.93 11.72
C THR A 182 1.33 6.64 13.07
N TYR A 183 1.94 7.15 14.16
CA TYR A 183 1.29 7.21 15.47
C TYR A 183 0.25 8.32 15.46
N TYR A 184 -1.03 7.97 15.58
CA TYR A 184 -2.06 8.98 15.61
C TYR A 184 -2.21 9.61 16.99
N ARG A 185 -2.13 10.95 17.03
CA ARG A 185 -2.46 11.80 18.19
C ARG A 185 -3.87 12.40 18.07
N GLU A 186 -4.90 11.64 17.67
CA GLU A 186 -6.22 12.04 18.19
C GLU A 186 -6.25 11.67 19.66
N LYS A 187 -6.79 12.57 20.49
CA LYS A 187 -7.25 12.15 21.81
C LYS A 187 -8.19 10.98 21.56
N LEU A 188 -7.78 9.78 21.96
CA LEU A 188 -8.59 8.57 22.02
C LEU A 188 -9.71 8.83 23.04
N GLU A 189 -10.63 9.75 22.74
CA GLU A 189 -11.81 9.98 23.57
C GLU A 189 -12.75 8.76 23.49
N ARG A 190 -12.52 7.86 22.51
CA ARG A 190 -13.05 6.50 22.44
C ARG A 190 -12.04 5.56 21.77
N PRO A 191 -11.29 4.75 22.51
CA PRO A 191 -10.70 3.55 21.94
C PRO A 191 -11.86 2.61 21.63
N ASP A 192 -12.32 2.60 20.37
CA ASP A 192 -13.19 1.53 19.91
C ASP A 192 -12.35 0.26 19.90
N ASN A 193 -12.57 -0.50 20.95
CA ASN A 193 -11.89 -1.72 21.34
C ASN A 193 -12.01 -2.88 20.33
N PHE A 194 -12.73 -2.65 19.22
CA PHE A 194 -12.91 -3.56 18.10
C PHE A 194 -11.91 -3.33 16.95
N GLU A 195 -11.13 -2.25 16.96
CA GLU A 195 -10.23 -1.94 15.84
C GLU A 195 -9.00 -2.87 15.80
N ILE A 196 -8.56 -3.23 14.59
CA ILE A 196 -7.32 -3.97 14.33
C ILE A 196 -6.25 -2.96 13.92
N PRO A 197 -5.27 -2.65 14.79
CA PRO A 197 -4.19 -1.73 14.49
C PRO A 197 -3.09 -2.42 13.67
N GLY A 198 -2.15 -1.61 13.14
CA GLY A 198 -0.88 -2.13 12.64
C GLY A 198 0.04 -2.64 13.75
N ILE A 199 1.09 -3.37 13.36
CA ILE A 199 2.17 -3.85 14.23
C ILE A 199 3.13 -2.69 14.49
N SER A 200 3.12 -2.18 15.73
CA SER A 200 4.14 -1.26 16.21
C SER A 200 5.44 -2.00 16.55
N PRO A 201 6.58 -1.29 16.72
CA PRO A 201 7.83 -1.92 17.18
C PRO A 201 7.66 -2.68 18.49
N LYS A 202 6.84 -2.15 19.42
CA LYS A 202 6.53 -2.82 20.69
C LYS A 202 5.75 -4.12 20.47
N VAL A 203 4.76 -4.11 19.58
CA VAL A 203 3.99 -5.31 19.20
C VAL A 203 4.89 -6.35 18.52
N TYR A 204 5.83 -5.92 17.68
CA TYR A 204 6.81 -6.81 17.05
C TYR A 204 7.75 -7.46 18.07
N GLN A 205 8.18 -6.73 19.09
CA GLN A 205 8.96 -7.30 20.19
C GLN A 205 8.17 -8.34 20.99
N ILE A 206 6.86 -8.11 21.21
CA ILE A 206 5.98 -9.10 21.83
C ILE A 206 5.89 -10.37 20.97
N ILE A 207 5.75 -10.23 19.64
CA ILE A 207 5.77 -11.38 18.71
C ILE A 207 7.07 -12.19 18.87
N ASN A 208 8.23 -11.51 18.89
CA ASN A 208 9.53 -12.17 19.10
C ASN A 208 9.59 -12.93 20.43
N ASN A 209 9.06 -12.33 21.50
CA ASN A 209 9.07 -12.96 22.82
C ASN A 209 8.16 -14.20 22.85
N ILE A 210 6.96 -14.10 22.26
CA ILE A 210 6.04 -15.23 22.11
C ILE A 210 6.72 -16.38 21.36
N THR A 211 7.26 -16.13 20.17
CA THR A 211 7.90 -17.18 19.36
C THR A 211 9.10 -17.80 20.05
N SER A 212 9.92 -16.99 20.72
CA SER A 212 11.06 -17.47 21.50
C SER A 212 10.61 -18.40 22.62
N LEU A 213 9.66 -17.98 23.46
CA LEU A 213 9.18 -18.78 24.60
C LEU A 213 8.53 -20.08 24.15
N TYR A 214 7.70 -20.03 23.10
CA TYR A 214 7.09 -21.26 22.57
C TYR A 214 8.14 -22.26 22.09
N ASN A 215 9.19 -21.83 21.39
CA ASN A 215 10.19 -22.77 20.85
C ASN A 215 11.23 -23.23 21.88
N LEU A 216 11.57 -22.40 22.87
CA LEU A 216 12.66 -22.69 23.81
C LEU A 216 12.19 -23.35 25.11
N ASP A 217 11.09 -22.87 25.69
CA ASP A 217 10.63 -23.32 27.01
C ASP A 217 9.09 -23.30 27.13
N PRO A 218 8.37 -24.08 26.29
CA PRO A 218 6.93 -24.18 26.41
C PRO A 218 6.53 -25.07 27.60
N ASN A 219 5.56 -24.61 28.38
CA ASN A 219 4.75 -25.50 29.22
C ASN A 219 3.77 -26.29 28.34
N PHE A 220 3.19 -27.36 28.88
CA PHE A 220 2.18 -28.16 28.19
C PHE A 220 0.96 -28.33 29.08
N GLY A 221 -0.22 -28.12 28.51
CA GLY A 221 -1.50 -28.31 29.19
C GLY A 221 -2.51 -29.00 28.29
N VAL A 222 -3.59 -29.50 28.89
CA VAL A 222 -4.65 -30.22 28.19
C VAL A 222 -5.25 -29.37 27.07
N PHE A 223 -5.42 -29.95 25.88
CA PHE A 223 -6.11 -29.29 24.78
C PHE A 223 -7.63 -29.35 25.00
N PRO A 224 -8.33 -28.23 25.28
CA PRO A 224 -9.75 -28.27 25.63
C PRO A 224 -10.65 -28.89 24.54
N GLU A 225 -10.25 -28.78 23.27
CA GLU A 225 -11.05 -29.22 22.13
C GLU A 225 -10.75 -30.63 21.64
N LYS A 226 -9.71 -31.30 22.16
CA LYS A 226 -9.31 -32.63 21.70
C LYS A 226 -8.78 -33.48 22.85
N ASN A 227 -9.48 -34.58 23.13
CA ASN A 227 -9.06 -35.55 24.14
C ASN A 227 -7.71 -36.18 23.77
N ASN A 228 -6.91 -36.49 24.80
CA ASN A 228 -5.58 -37.10 24.68
C ASN A 228 -4.54 -36.22 23.96
N TYR A 229 -4.77 -34.91 23.87
CA TYR A 229 -3.81 -33.96 23.31
C TYR A 229 -3.38 -32.94 24.35
N GLU A 230 -2.11 -32.55 24.29
CA GLU A 230 -1.55 -31.41 25.02
C GLU A 230 -1.10 -30.33 24.03
N ILE A 231 -1.45 -29.08 24.33
CA ILE A 231 -1.00 -27.91 23.56
C ILE A 231 0.11 -27.19 24.32
N PRO A 232 1.04 -26.54 23.59
CA PRO A 232 2.05 -25.72 24.22
C PRO A 232 1.41 -24.47 24.81
N MET A 233 1.97 -24.00 25.92
CA MET A 233 1.51 -22.85 26.67
C MET A 233 2.71 -22.06 27.19
N ILE A 234 2.60 -20.74 27.25
CA ILE A 234 3.63 -19.88 27.84
C ILE A 234 2.99 -18.97 28.89
N LEU A 235 3.75 -18.52 29.87
CA LEU A 235 3.22 -17.64 30.90
C LEU A 235 2.91 -16.27 30.31
N LYS A 236 1.69 -15.78 30.54
CA LYS A 236 1.24 -14.44 30.13
C LYS A 236 2.18 -13.35 30.65
N ASN A 237 2.62 -13.49 31.89
CA ASN A 237 3.52 -12.52 32.52
C ASN A 237 4.90 -12.46 31.85
N ASP A 238 5.46 -13.60 31.45
CA ASP A 238 6.78 -13.63 30.77
C ASP A 238 6.74 -12.91 29.42
N VAL A 239 5.58 -12.93 28.76
CA VAL A 239 5.36 -12.21 27.51
C VAL A 239 5.17 -10.71 27.73
N PHE A 240 4.28 -10.34 28.66
CA PHE A 240 3.71 -8.99 28.71
C PHE A 240 4.28 -8.09 29.81
N LEU A 241 4.77 -8.64 30.91
CA LEU A 241 5.31 -7.86 32.03
C LEU A 241 6.46 -6.92 31.64
N PRO A 242 7.36 -7.27 30.69
CA PRO A 242 8.37 -6.33 30.20
C PRO A 242 7.81 -5.07 29.51
N TYR A 243 6.51 -5.07 29.18
CA TYR A 243 5.85 -4.07 28.36
C TYR A 243 4.73 -3.32 29.07
N ILE A 244 4.47 -3.63 30.35
CA ILE A 244 3.33 -3.10 31.11
C ILE A 244 3.85 -2.52 32.43
N ASP A 245 3.46 -1.28 32.74
CA ASP A 245 3.89 -0.57 33.96
C ASP A 245 3.01 -0.90 35.18
N ALA A 246 1.75 -1.30 34.97
CA ALA A 246 0.80 -1.81 35.98
C ALA A 246 -0.29 -2.65 35.31
N ILE A 247 -0.91 -3.63 35.99
CA ILE A 247 -2.04 -4.39 35.42
C ILE A 247 -3.35 -3.77 35.94
N ALA A 248 -3.82 -2.72 35.29
CA ALA A 248 -5.20 -2.25 35.42
C ALA A 248 -6.11 -2.97 34.40
N ASN A 249 -7.43 -2.93 34.61
CA ASN A 249 -8.41 -3.61 33.74
C ASN A 249 -8.27 -3.27 32.25
N ALA A 250 -7.82 -2.06 31.92
CA ALA A 250 -7.63 -1.62 30.53
C ALA A 250 -6.42 -2.30 29.85
N GLU A 251 -5.36 -2.60 30.61
CA GLU A 251 -4.21 -3.34 30.10
C GLU A 251 -4.55 -4.81 29.89
N GLU A 252 -5.34 -5.41 30.79
CA GLU A 252 -5.77 -6.81 30.65
C GLU A 252 -6.60 -7.02 29.37
N GLU A 253 -7.57 -6.14 29.11
CA GLU A 253 -8.38 -6.18 27.87
C GLU A 253 -7.51 -5.97 26.61
N ALA A 254 -6.44 -5.18 26.72
CA ALA A 254 -5.49 -4.98 25.63
C ALA A 254 -4.62 -6.23 25.38
N ILE A 255 -4.20 -6.92 26.44
CA ILE A 255 -3.47 -8.20 26.37
C ILE A 255 -4.33 -9.26 25.67
N GLU A 256 -5.57 -9.43 26.11
CA GLU A 256 -6.50 -10.41 25.53
C GLU A 256 -6.65 -10.22 24.03
N LYS A 257 -6.92 -8.98 23.59
CA LYS A 257 -7.06 -8.68 22.16
C LYS A 257 -5.77 -8.87 21.39
N LEU A 258 -4.63 -8.56 21.99
CA LEU A 258 -3.35 -8.77 21.33
C LEU A 258 -3.09 -10.26 21.14
N ALA A 259 -3.35 -11.07 22.18
CA ALA A 259 -3.27 -12.52 22.11
C ALA A 259 -4.20 -13.08 21.02
N GLU A 260 -5.46 -12.67 20.98
CA GLU A 260 -6.41 -13.09 19.94
C GLU A 260 -5.91 -12.76 18.52
N ARG A 261 -5.31 -11.58 18.32
CA ARG A 261 -4.75 -11.18 17.02
C ARG A 261 -3.55 -12.01 16.59
N PHE A 262 -2.89 -12.70 17.52
CA PHE A 262 -1.83 -13.66 17.24
C PHE A 262 -2.33 -15.11 17.18
N GLY A 263 -3.64 -15.33 17.26
CA GLY A 263 -4.22 -16.67 17.26
C GLY A 263 -4.09 -17.39 18.60
N LEU A 264 -3.88 -16.62 19.68
CA LEU A 264 -3.74 -17.12 21.03
C LEU A 264 -4.98 -16.82 21.88
N ARG A 265 -5.08 -17.49 23.00
CA ARG A 265 -6.11 -17.33 24.04
C ARG A 265 -5.47 -17.42 25.41
N ILE A 266 -6.17 -16.89 26.41
CA ILE A 266 -5.78 -17.00 27.80
C ILE A 266 -6.48 -18.21 28.42
N ILE A 267 -5.74 -19.09 29.10
CA ILE A 267 -6.24 -20.23 29.87
C ILE A 267 -5.87 -20.02 31.34
N ASP A 268 -6.83 -20.26 32.24
CA ASP A 268 -6.70 -20.11 33.69
C ASP A 268 -6.14 -18.73 34.11
N GLU A 269 -6.43 -17.68 33.33
CA GLU A 269 -5.94 -16.30 33.51
C GLU A 269 -4.40 -16.12 33.48
N ILE A 270 -3.64 -17.21 33.33
CA ILE A 270 -2.19 -17.27 33.53
C ILE A 270 -1.45 -17.64 32.24
N PHE A 271 -2.02 -18.53 31.44
CA PHE A 271 -1.32 -19.13 30.29
C PHE A 271 -1.82 -18.55 28.98
N LEU A 272 -0.89 -18.22 28.08
CA LEU A 272 -1.18 -17.99 26.67
C LEU A 272 -1.04 -19.32 25.95
N ALA A 273 -2.11 -19.74 25.27
CA ALA A 273 -2.16 -20.98 24.51
C ALA A 273 -2.74 -20.70 23.12
N PRO A 274 -2.44 -21.48 22.07
CA PRO A 274 -3.02 -21.28 20.76
C PRO A 274 -4.53 -21.60 20.75
N GLN A 275 -5.29 -20.83 19.97
CA GLN A 275 -6.71 -21.08 19.68
C GLN A 275 -6.86 -22.30 18.77
N LYS A 276 -8.01 -22.97 18.80
CA LYS A 276 -8.29 -24.14 17.97
C LYS A 276 -7.98 -23.91 16.48
N ASP A 277 -8.51 -22.84 15.89
CA ASP A 277 -8.30 -22.53 14.47
C ASP A 277 -6.82 -22.32 14.13
N PHE A 278 -6.06 -21.74 15.06
CA PHE A 278 -4.62 -21.54 14.90
C PHE A 278 -3.85 -22.85 15.05
N VAL A 279 -4.19 -23.71 16.02
CA VAL A 279 -3.61 -25.06 16.15
C VAL A 279 -3.80 -25.86 14.87
N GLU A 280 -5.00 -25.83 14.28
CA GLU A 280 -5.28 -26.52 13.02
C GLU A 280 -4.40 -26.00 11.87
N ILE A 281 -4.24 -24.68 11.75
CA ILE A 281 -3.32 -24.07 10.78
C ILE A 281 -1.88 -24.52 11.02
N LEU A 282 -1.43 -24.52 12.28
CA LEU A 282 -0.05 -24.89 12.60
C LEU A 282 0.21 -26.37 12.30
N LEU A 283 -0.73 -27.27 12.59
CA LEU A 283 -0.62 -28.70 12.28
C LEU A 283 -0.60 -28.95 10.76
N GLU A 284 -1.51 -28.32 10.01
CA GLU A 284 -1.59 -28.46 8.55
C GLU A 284 -0.31 -28.00 7.83
N ASN A 285 0.43 -27.08 8.44
CA ASN A 285 1.67 -26.50 7.88
C ASN A 285 2.94 -26.99 8.60
N ASN A 286 2.87 -28.07 9.39
CA ASN A 286 4.00 -28.69 10.11
C ASN A 286 4.71 -27.80 11.14
N TYR A 287 4.05 -26.74 11.62
CA TYR A 287 4.55 -25.86 12.67
C TYR A 287 4.31 -26.38 14.10
N LEU A 288 3.55 -27.47 14.25
CA LEU A 288 3.41 -28.26 15.47
C LEU A 288 3.75 -29.72 15.16
N ARG A 289 4.69 -30.32 15.90
CA ARG A 289 5.04 -31.74 15.80
C ARG A 289 4.30 -32.56 16.85
N GLU A 290 3.61 -33.61 16.43
CA GLU A 290 3.02 -34.57 17.36
C GLU A 290 4.10 -35.45 18.01
N ASN A 291 4.10 -35.53 19.34
CA ASN A 291 4.97 -36.41 20.11
C ASN A 291 4.14 -37.26 21.10
N LYS A 292 4.03 -38.56 20.82
CA LYS A 292 3.28 -39.49 21.66
C LYS A 292 4.08 -39.83 22.92
N GLN A 293 3.53 -39.48 24.06
CA GLN A 293 4.09 -39.73 25.38
C GLN A 293 3.78 -41.18 25.85
N SER A 294 4.52 -41.64 26.86
CA SER A 294 4.35 -42.97 27.45
C SER A 294 3.01 -43.17 28.17
N ASP A 295 2.38 -42.09 28.62
CA ASP A 295 1.04 -42.06 29.23
C ASP A 295 -0.11 -42.11 28.20
N GLY A 296 0.22 -42.15 26.90
CA GLY A 296 -0.74 -42.18 25.80
C GLY A 296 -1.19 -40.80 25.31
N MET A 297 -0.76 -39.71 25.95
CA MET A 297 -1.03 -38.34 25.51
C MET A 297 -0.20 -37.98 24.28
N ILE A 298 -0.75 -37.15 23.40
CA ILE A 298 -0.06 -36.60 22.23
C ILE A 298 0.27 -35.14 22.51
N ARG A 299 1.56 -34.85 22.68
CA ARG A 299 2.06 -33.50 22.93
C ARG A 299 2.39 -32.79 21.63
N LEU A 300 1.84 -31.59 21.43
CA LEU A 300 2.12 -30.76 20.27
C LEU A 300 3.33 -29.85 20.53
N LEU A 301 4.48 -30.19 19.95
CA LEU A 301 5.72 -29.43 20.11
C LEU A 301 5.79 -28.30 19.06
N PRO A 302 5.92 -27.04 19.47
CA PRO A 302 5.99 -25.91 18.55
C PRO A 302 7.33 -25.79 17.82
N GLN A 303 7.25 -25.31 16.58
CA GLN A 303 8.39 -25.05 15.70
C GLN A 303 7.98 -23.99 14.66
N PHE A 304 7.50 -22.84 15.15
CA PHE A 304 7.09 -21.71 14.31
C PHE A 304 7.92 -20.46 14.55
N SER A 305 7.96 -19.57 13.57
CA SER A 305 8.76 -18.33 13.61
C SER A 305 7.86 -17.09 13.74
N ASN A 306 8.50 -15.92 13.77
CA ASN A 306 7.78 -14.63 13.71
C ASN A 306 6.92 -14.51 12.47
N GLU A 307 7.40 -15.05 11.35
CA GLU A 307 6.67 -15.05 10.09
C GLU A 307 5.33 -15.76 10.24
N THR A 308 5.28 -16.91 10.93
CA THR A 308 4.04 -17.65 11.19
C THR A 308 2.98 -16.77 11.90
N LEU A 309 3.38 -16.01 12.93
CA LEU A 309 2.47 -15.11 13.66
C LEU A 309 2.11 -13.86 12.88
N ILE A 310 3.04 -13.30 12.09
CA ILE A 310 2.80 -12.11 11.27
C ILE A 310 1.84 -12.43 10.13
N ILE A 311 2.03 -13.56 9.45
CA ILE A 311 1.12 -14.05 8.41
C ILE A 311 -0.26 -14.35 9.01
N PHE A 312 -0.33 -14.91 10.22
CA PHE A 312 -1.61 -15.12 10.90
C PHE A 312 -2.30 -13.79 11.23
N TYR A 313 -1.58 -12.79 11.73
CA TYR A 313 -2.12 -11.45 11.97
C TYR A 313 -2.65 -10.83 10.66
N LEU A 314 -1.89 -10.94 9.57
CA LEU A 314 -2.29 -10.46 8.25
C LEU A 314 -3.53 -11.19 7.73
N THR A 315 -3.64 -12.48 8.03
CA THR A 315 -4.82 -13.31 7.72
C THR A 315 -6.06 -12.77 8.42
N LEU A 316 -5.95 -12.45 9.72
CA LEU A 316 -7.03 -11.84 10.49
C LEU A 316 -7.40 -10.45 9.96
N ALA A 317 -6.42 -9.60 9.68
CA ALA A 317 -6.64 -8.29 9.08
C ALA A 317 -7.35 -8.39 7.71
N SER A 318 -6.97 -9.39 6.91
CA SER A 318 -7.58 -9.67 5.59
C SER A 318 -9.02 -10.15 5.69
N GLN A 319 -9.34 -10.98 6.69
CA GLN A 319 -10.70 -11.46 6.94
C GLN A 319 -11.59 -10.33 7.50
N ARG A 320 -11.05 -9.51 8.41
CA ARG A 320 -11.78 -8.52 9.19
C ARG A 320 -11.53 -7.07 8.72
N ARG A 321 -11.48 -6.87 7.41
CA ARG A 321 -11.24 -5.55 6.77
C ARG A 321 -12.13 -4.40 7.28
N GLY A 322 -13.37 -4.69 7.70
CA GLY A 322 -14.29 -3.69 8.25
C GLY A 322 -13.89 -3.14 9.63
N PHE A 323 -13.01 -3.84 10.33
CA PHE A 323 -12.55 -3.51 11.67
C PHE A 323 -11.14 -2.95 11.71
N LEU A 324 -10.49 -2.71 10.55
CA LEU A 324 -9.15 -2.13 10.55
C LEU A 324 -9.17 -0.71 11.12
N SER A 325 -8.12 -0.36 11.85
CA SER A 325 -7.93 0.99 12.34
C SER A 325 -7.80 1.97 11.18
N LYS A 326 -8.09 3.24 11.44
CA LYS A 326 -7.97 4.30 10.44
C LYS A 326 -6.54 4.37 9.88
N GLU A 327 -5.53 4.24 10.74
CA GLU A 327 -4.11 4.28 10.37
C GLU A 327 -3.76 3.13 9.44
N LEU A 328 -4.18 1.91 9.78
CA LEU A 328 -3.91 0.73 8.97
C LEU A 328 -4.63 0.78 7.62
N ILE A 329 -5.87 1.28 7.56
CA ILE A 329 -6.59 1.49 6.29
C ILE A 329 -5.83 2.46 5.39
N ASN A 330 -5.37 3.60 5.93
CA ASN A 330 -4.60 4.56 5.15
C ASN A 330 -3.31 3.93 4.64
N TRP A 331 -2.62 3.16 5.49
CA TRP A 331 -1.36 2.51 5.15
C TRP A 331 -1.49 1.46 4.04
N VAL A 332 -2.46 0.54 4.17
CA VAL A 332 -2.75 -0.47 3.14
C VAL A 332 -3.17 0.19 1.83
N SER A 333 -4.09 1.16 1.90
CA SER A 333 -4.57 1.86 0.70
C SER A 333 -3.44 2.61 0.00
N MET A 334 -2.55 3.22 0.76
CA MET A 334 -1.41 3.92 0.20
C MET A 334 -0.44 2.97 -0.48
N ASN A 335 -0.08 1.86 0.17
CA ASN A 335 0.82 0.86 -0.41
C ASN A 335 0.28 0.33 -1.74
N PHE A 336 -1.00 -0.05 -1.78
CA PHE A 336 -1.65 -0.48 -3.02
C PHE A 336 -1.62 0.61 -4.09
N ALA A 337 -2.01 1.84 -3.76
CA ALA A 337 -2.03 2.95 -4.72
C ALA A 337 -0.63 3.26 -5.26
N PHE A 338 0.39 3.25 -4.40
CA PHE A 338 1.77 3.51 -4.75
C PHE A 338 2.35 2.41 -5.64
N ILE A 339 2.15 1.14 -5.27
CA ILE A 339 2.61 -0.02 -6.06
C ILE A 339 1.97 -0.02 -7.45
N ILE A 340 0.66 0.25 -7.55
CA ILE A 340 -0.05 0.36 -8.83
C ILE A 340 0.54 1.49 -9.68
N TYR A 341 0.68 2.67 -9.09
CA TYR A 341 1.20 3.84 -9.80
C TYR A 341 2.64 3.61 -10.28
N MET A 342 3.53 3.17 -9.40
CA MET A 342 4.93 2.89 -9.73
C MET A 342 5.08 1.72 -10.70
N GLY A 343 4.24 0.69 -10.61
CA GLY A 343 4.23 -0.44 -11.52
C GLY A 343 3.85 -0.06 -12.94
N ILE A 344 2.87 0.85 -13.10
CA ILE A 344 2.50 1.42 -14.42
C ILE A 344 3.65 2.27 -14.97
N LEU A 345 4.28 3.10 -14.14
CA LEU A 345 5.41 3.91 -14.57
C LEU A 345 6.60 3.03 -14.99
N LYS A 346 6.96 2.02 -14.20
CA LYS A 346 8.03 1.07 -14.51
C LYS A 346 7.74 0.23 -15.76
N TRP A 347 6.45 0.06 -16.09
CA TRP A 347 6.04 -0.64 -17.30
C TRP A 347 6.18 0.23 -18.55
N LYS A 348 5.76 1.49 -18.48
CA LYS A 348 5.67 2.39 -19.65
C LYS A 348 6.88 3.29 -19.86
N LEU A 349 7.69 3.53 -18.82
CA LEU A 349 8.87 4.38 -18.88
C LEU A 349 10.12 3.51 -18.83
N SER A 350 11.06 3.79 -19.73
CA SER A 350 12.41 3.21 -19.67
C SER A 350 13.15 3.69 -18.42
N ASP A 351 14.13 2.92 -17.97
CA ASP A 351 14.95 3.28 -16.79
C ASP A 351 15.79 4.54 -17.01
N GLU A 352 16.04 4.89 -18.27
CA GLU A 352 16.79 6.07 -18.70
C GLU A 352 15.89 7.30 -18.94
N ASN A 353 14.57 7.14 -18.84
CA ASN A 353 13.63 8.22 -19.12
C ASN A 353 13.82 9.41 -18.17
N ILE A 354 14.25 10.54 -18.73
CA ILE A 354 14.59 11.75 -17.98
C ILE A 354 13.39 12.37 -17.24
N PHE A 355 12.16 12.09 -17.67
CA PHE A 355 10.94 12.62 -17.05
C PHE A 355 10.46 11.77 -15.88
N TYR A 356 11.08 10.62 -15.59
CA TYR A 356 10.70 9.74 -14.47
C TYR A 356 10.66 10.49 -13.13
N ALA A 357 11.55 11.47 -12.93
CA ALA A 357 11.61 12.31 -11.74
C ALA A 357 10.33 13.15 -11.53
N ILE A 358 9.70 13.64 -12.60
CA ILE A 358 8.45 14.43 -12.52
C ILE A 358 7.32 13.60 -11.93
N PHE A 359 7.24 12.33 -12.30
CA PHE A 359 6.20 11.41 -11.82
C PHE A 359 6.41 11.02 -10.35
N LYS A 360 7.67 11.02 -9.89
CA LYS A 360 8.04 10.74 -8.49
C LYS A 360 8.03 11.97 -7.59
N ASP A 361 7.97 13.16 -8.16
CA ASP A 361 7.97 14.40 -7.39
C ASP A 361 6.79 14.43 -6.40
N LEU A 362 7.06 14.98 -5.21
CA LEU A 362 6.11 15.03 -4.11
C LEU A 362 4.83 15.79 -4.52
N GLN A 363 4.94 16.85 -5.33
CA GLN A 363 3.78 17.64 -5.73
C GLN A 363 2.88 16.83 -6.66
N THR A 364 3.43 16.09 -7.62
CA THR A 364 2.67 15.19 -8.51
C THR A 364 1.99 14.08 -7.69
N ASN A 365 2.78 13.42 -6.84
CA ASN A 365 2.35 12.32 -6.00
C ASN A 365 1.22 12.72 -5.03
N GLU A 366 1.34 13.88 -4.37
CA GLU A 366 0.31 14.44 -3.50
C GLU A 366 -1.02 14.68 -4.21
N LYS A 367 -1.04 14.90 -5.53
CA LYS A 367 -2.26 15.12 -6.29
C LYS A 367 -2.89 13.83 -6.79
N ILE A 368 -2.08 12.85 -7.20
CA ILE A 368 -2.58 11.63 -7.85
C ILE A 368 -2.95 10.55 -6.83
N LEU A 369 -2.03 10.19 -5.93
CA LEU A 369 -2.19 8.99 -5.10
C LEU A 369 -3.36 9.07 -4.10
N PRO A 370 -3.65 10.20 -3.43
CA PRO A 370 -4.76 10.23 -2.48
C PRO A 370 -6.12 9.94 -3.11
N TYR A 371 -6.33 10.33 -4.37
CA TYR A 371 -7.54 9.96 -5.08
C TYR A 371 -7.49 8.51 -5.54
N LEU A 372 -6.34 8.00 -5.99
CA LEU A 372 -6.16 6.59 -6.31
C LEU A 372 -6.44 5.68 -5.10
N MET A 373 -5.92 6.03 -3.91
CA MET A 373 -6.22 5.37 -2.63
C MET A 373 -7.73 5.27 -2.38
N LYS A 374 -8.47 6.35 -2.62
CA LYS A 374 -9.93 6.33 -2.45
C LYS A 374 -10.63 5.48 -3.50
N LEU A 375 -10.16 5.48 -4.75
CA LEU A 375 -10.72 4.67 -5.84
C LEU A 375 -10.53 3.16 -5.56
N ILE A 376 -9.33 2.73 -5.18
CA ILE A 376 -9.09 1.29 -4.87
C ILE A 376 -9.87 0.78 -3.66
N CYS A 377 -10.40 1.66 -2.81
CA CYS A 377 -11.18 1.26 -1.64
C CYS A 377 -12.66 1.01 -1.93
N PHE A 378 -13.12 1.18 -3.17
CA PHE A 378 -14.50 0.87 -3.51
C PHE A 378 -14.82 -0.63 -3.35
N PRO A 379 -16.10 -1.00 -3.14
CA PRO A 379 -16.50 -2.36 -2.75
C PRO A 379 -16.04 -3.49 -3.69
N ASN A 380 -15.95 -3.20 -4.99
CA ASN A 380 -15.54 -4.17 -6.01
C ASN A 380 -14.01 -4.37 -6.06
N TYR A 381 -13.26 -3.48 -5.42
CA TYR A 381 -11.80 -3.52 -5.31
C TYR A 381 -11.41 -4.04 -3.91
N LEU A 382 -10.75 -3.23 -3.07
CA LEU A 382 -10.32 -3.62 -1.72
C LEU A 382 -11.45 -3.65 -0.68
N ALA A 383 -12.55 -2.94 -0.93
CA ALA A 383 -13.67 -2.84 0.02
C ALA A 383 -13.28 -2.34 1.43
N LEU A 384 -12.37 -1.35 1.50
CA LEU A 384 -12.03 -0.66 2.75
C LEU A 384 -12.87 0.60 2.94
N ASP A 385 -13.00 1.08 4.18
CA ASP A 385 -13.75 2.31 4.44
C ASP A 385 -13.00 3.54 3.93
N LYS A 386 -13.29 3.96 2.70
CA LYS A 386 -12.70 5.15 2.08
C LYS A 386 -12.97 6.44 2.86
N MET A 387 -13.98 6.50 3.74
CA MET A 387 -14.23 7.67 4.57
C MET A 387 -13.18 7.83 5.68
N LYS A 388 -12.47 6.74 6.01
CA LYS A 388 -11.31 6.75 6.91
C LYS A 388 -10.03 7.23 6.22
N ILE A 389 -9.99 7.31 4.88
CA ILE A 389 -8.85 7.87 4.14
C ILE A 389 -8.76 9.37 4.36
N ARG A 390 -7.59 9.82 4.83
CA ARG A 390 -7.33 11.25 5.05
C ARG A 390 -6.80 11.89 3.80
N ASP A 391 -7.23 13.12 3.56
CA ASP A 391 -6.89 13.89 2.38
C ASP A 391 -6.25 15.25 2.71
N SER A 392 -5.80 15.47 3.95
CA SER A 392 -5.08 16.69 4.32
C SER A 392 -3.67 16.72 3.72
N VAL A 393 -3.20 17.91 3.33
CA VAL A 393 -1.88 18.11 2.69
C VAL A 393 -0.74 17.63 3.60
N GLN A 394 -0.79 17.99 4.88
CA GLN A 394 0.23 17.60 5.86
C GLN A 394 0.36 16.08 5.99
N TYR A 395 -0.76 15.36 6.03
CA TYR A 395 -0.76 13.91 6.19
C TYR A 395 -0.25 13.19 4.94
N ARG A 396 -0.54 13.73 3.74
CA ARG A 396 0.00 13.20 2.49
C ARG A 396 1.54 13.21 2.53
N LYS A 397 2.14 14.34 2.92
CA LYS A 397 3.61 14.48 3.04
C LYS A 397 4.24 13.46 3.98
N GLU A 398 3.64 13.28 5.15
CA GLU A 398 4.13 12.31 6.14
C GLU A 398 4.14 10.90 5.57
N ILE A 399 3.03 10.47 4.96
CA ILE A 399 2.93 9.15 4.33
C ILE A 399 4.02 8.95 3.25
N PHE A 400 4.25 9.96 2.39
CA PHE A 400 5.23 9.85 1.32
C PHE A 400 6.66 9.68 1.83
N ASN A 401 7.02 10.39 2.90
CA ASN A 401 8.32 10.25 3.53
C ASN A 401 8.53 8.84 4.10
N PHE A 402 7.49 8.24 4.69
CA PHE A 402 7.56 6.88 5.24
C PHE A 402 7.60 5.79 4.18
N ILE A 403 6.93 5.97 3.04
CA ILE A 403 7.02 5.01 1.95
C ILE A 403 8.37 5.10 1.25
N GLY A 404 8.89 6.32 1.05
CA GLY A 404 10.22 6.51 0.48
C GLY A 404 11.32 5.79 1.27
N SER A 405 11.23 5.77 2.60
CA SER A 405 12.22 5.10 3.46
C SER A 405 12.10 3.57 3.52
N GLN A 406 11.07 2.98 2.91
CA GLN A 406 10.80 1.53 2.93
C GLN A 406 10.57 0.97 1.52
N ILE A 407 10.97 1.73 0.48
CA ILE A 407 10.75 1.34 -0.91
C ILE A 407 11.39 0.01 -1.27
N ASP A 408 12.49 -0.36 -0.60
CA ASP A 408 13.19 -1.62 -0.80
C ASP A 408 12.29 -2.83 -0.49
N ASN A 409 11.39 -2.73 0.49
CA ASN A 409 10.47 -3.82 0.85
C ASN A 409 9.44 -4.10 -0.25
N ILE A 410 9.18 -3.16 -1.16
CA ILE A 410 8.14 -3.25 -2.20
C ILE A 410 8.70 -3.14 -3.63
N LYS A 411 10.00 -2.92 -3.79
CA LYS A 411 10.64 -2.64 -5.08
C LYS A 411 10.53 -3.82 -6.04
N ASP A 412 10.79 -5.03 -5.56
CA ASP A 412 10.70 -6.25 -6.37
C ASP A 412 9.27 -6.51 -6.81
N PHE A 413 8.31 -6.19 -5.93
CA PHE A 413 6.91 -6.31 -6.24
C PHE A 413 6.43 -5.29 -7.28
N ILE A 414 6.98 -4.06 -7.29
CA ILE A 414 6.75 -3.08 -8.37
C ILE A 414 7.20 -3.63 -9.73
N ILE A 415 8.31 -4.37 -9.78
CA ILE A 415 8.79 -5.03 -10.99
C ILE A 415 7.82 -6.14 -11.41
N GLU A 416 7.33 -6.95 -10.48
CA GLU A 416 6.35 -7.99 -10.81
C GLU A 416 5.06 -7.40 -11.41
N ILE A 417 4.61 -6.26 -10.88
CA ILE A 417 3.46 -5.53 -11.40
C ILE A 417 3.71 -5.03 -12.82
N SER A 418 4.89 -4.49 -13.12
CA SER A 418 5.18 -4.02 -14.48
C SER A 418 5.18 -5.16 -15.50
N ILE A 419 5.69 -6.33 -15.10
CA ILE A 419 5.64 -7.57 -15.91
C ILE A 419 4.19 -8.01 -16.12
N PHE A 420 3.37 -7.97 -15.07
CA PHE A 420 1.94 -8.30 -15.16
C PHE A 420 1.20 -7.37 -16.13
N CYS A 421 1.43 -6.05 -16.04
CA CYS A 421 0.84 -5.07 -16.96
C CYS A 421 1.17 -5.38 -18.42
N LYS A 422 2.43 -5.69 -18.73
CA LYS A 422 2.87 -6.04 -20.09
C LYS A 422 2.17 -7.29 -20.63
N LYS A 423 1.98 -8.31 -19.79
CA LYS A 423 1.24 -9.53 -20.14
C LYS A 423 -0.26 -9.27 -20.36
N PHE A 424 -0.82 -8.26 -19.70
CA PHE A 424 -2.23 -7.91 -19.83
C PHE A 424 -2.52 -7.16 -21.14
N GLU A 425 -1.66 -6.21 -21.53
CA GLU A 425 -1.81 -5.47 -22.79
C GLU A 425 -1.75 -6.40 -24.00
N THR A 426 -0.74 -7.30 -24.05
CA THR A 426 -0.58 -8.30 -25.11
C THR A 426 -1.71 -9.32 -25.25
N ARG A 427 -2.61 -9.42 -24.26
CA ARG A 427 -3.80 -10.30 -24.32
C ARG A 427 -5.05 -9.59 -24.83
N ASN A 428 -5.04 -8.25 -24.86
CA ASN A 428 -6.17 -7.42 -25.26
C ASN A 428 -5.96 -6.75 -26.63
N GLU A 429 -4.75 -6.83 -27.19
CA GLU A 429 -4.46 -6.66 -28.62
C GLU A 429 -4.76 -7.96 -29.37
#